data_AF-A0A968H1W7-F1
#
_entry.id   AF-A0A968H1W7-F1
#
_cell.length_a   1.000
_cell.length_b   1.000
_cell.length_c   1.000
_cell.angle_alpha   90.00
_cell.angle_beta   90.00
_cell.angle_gamma   90.00
#
_symmetry.space_group_name_H-M   'P 1'
#
loop_
_entity.id
_entity.type
_entity.pdbx_description
1 polymer ?
#
loop_
_entity_poly.entity_id
_entity_poly.type
_entity_poly.pdbx_seq_one_letter_code
_entity_poly.pdbx_strand_id
1 'polypeptide(L)'
;DINATHGHSAGDACISHMAALLQLNTRRGDWVARWGADEFIVGLHRNRALKMVMERIVAAIAASPCEITAGKELQLTVSVGVAEYRFGAGKAGLLADADRAMFEAKAIAKEKGGSPICFFHEVATGTPAKQAEAA
;
A
#
# COMPACT_ATOMS: atom_id res chain seq x y z
N ASP A 1 14.86 11.62 -0.43
CA ASP A 1 14.97 10.83 0.80
C ASP A 1 14.91 11.80 1.98
N ILE A 2 13.99 11.56 2.92
CA ILE A 2 13.78 12.41 4.10
C ILE A 2 15.03 12.45 4.97
N ASN A 3 15.71 11.31 5.16
CA ASN A 3 16.87 11.22 6.06
C ASN A 3 18.03 12.07 5.55
N ALA A 4 18.28 12.05 4.25
CA ALA A 4 19.34 12.84 3.63
C ALA A 4 19.10 14.36 3.76
N THR A 5 17.84 14.79 3.80
CA THR A 5 17.48 16.23 3.84
C THR A 5 17.23 16.75 5.27
N HIS A 6 16.78 15.89 6.18
CA HIS A 6 16.29 16.29 7.50
C HIS A 6 16.89 15.50 8.67
N GLY A 7 17.75 14.53 8.40
CA GLY A 7 18.40 13.69 9.40
C GLY A 7 17.53 12.50 9.86
N HIS A 8 18.18 11.56 10.55
CA HIS A 8 17.54 10.32 10.99
C HIS A 8 16.38 10.53 11.96
N SER A 9 16.47 11.52 12.85
CA SER A 9 15.38 11.82 13.80
C SER A 9 14.08 12.22 13.08
N ALA A 10 14.17 12.93 11.96
CA ALA A 10 13.02 13.26 11.14
C ALA A 10 12.44 12.02 10.45
N GLY A 11 13.29 11.10 9.98
CA GLY A 11 12.83 9.81 9.46
C GLY A 11 12.08 8.98 10.50
N ASP A 12 12.63 8.89 11.71
CA ASP A 12 12.01 8.16 12.82
C ASP A 12 10.66 8.75 13.22
N ALA A 13 10.55 10.09 13.22
CA ALA A 13 9.30 10.80 13.43
C ALA A 13 8.27 10.44 12.34
N CYS A 14 8.65 10.50 11.06
CA CYS A 14 7.78 10.14 9.94
C CYS A 14 7.31 8.68 9.99
N ILE A 15 8.19 7.75 10.34
CA ILE A 15 7.85 6.32 10.50
C ILE A 15 6.85 6.13 11.64
N SER A 16 7.09 6.80 12.79
CA SER A 16 6.22 6.72 13.95
C SER A 16 4.84 7.32 13.67
N HIS A 17 4.81 8.46 12.97
CA HIS A 17 3.60 9.13 12.51
C HIS A 17 2.79 8.26 11.55
N MET A 18 3.45 7.66 10.55
CA MET A 18 2.82 6.73 9.62
C MET A 18 2.20 5.53 10.36
N ALA A 19 2.94 4.93 11.28
CA ALA A 19 2.44 3.80 12.07
C ALA A 19 1.19 4.17 12.87
N ALA A 20 1.18 5.35 13.52
CA ALA A 20 0.02 5.84 14.26
C ALA A 20 -1.19 6.05 13.34
N LEU A 21 -1.00 6.68 12.17
CA LEU A 21 -2.08 6.89 11.20
C LEU A 21 -2.67 5.57 10.70
N LEU A 22 -1.84 4.58 10.37
CA LEU A 22 -2.31 3.26 9.93
C LEU A 22 -3.09 2.55 11.03
N GLN A 23 -2.63 2.63 12.28
CA GLN A 23 -3.33 2.04 13.42
C GLN A 23 -4.69 2.72 13.68
N LEU A 24 -4.76 4.04 13.60
CA LEU A 24 -6.01 4.80 13.76
C LEU A 24 -7.03 4.50 12.64
N ASN A 25 -6.54 4.14 11.45
CA ASN A 25 -7.39 3.89 10.28
C ASN A 25 -7.68 2.41 10.04
N THR A 26 -7.23 1.51 10.92
CA THR A 26 -7.55 0.08 10.90
C THR A 26 -8.52 -0.28 12.02
N ARG A 27 -9.40 -1.25 11.76
CA ARG A 27 -10.39 -1.70 12.77
C ARG A 27 -9.87 -2.94 13.51
N ARG A 28 -10.55 -3.28 14.61
CA ARG A 28 -10.33 -4.54 15.32
C ARG A 28 -10.44 -5.74 14.35
N GLY A 29 -9.37 -6.54 14.28
CA GLY A 29 -9.26 -7.71 13.40
C GLY A 29 -8.44 -7.46 12.13
N ASP A 30 -8.23 -6.19 11.76
CA ASP A 30 -7.17 -5.80 10.84
C ASP A 30 -5.85 -5.69 11.60
N TRP A 31 -4.72 -5.69 10.88
CA TRP A 31 -3.40 -5.55 11.48
C TRP A 31 -2.48 -4.70 10.61
N VAL A 32 -1.50 -4.08 11.27
CA VAL A 32 -0.45 -3.28 10.63
C VAL A 32 0.90 -3.88 11.03
N ALA A 33 1.79 -4.07 10.06
CA ALA A 33 3.15 -4.51 10.30
C ALA A 33 4.12 -3.59 9.55
N ARG A 34 5.24 -3.25 10.19
CA ARG A 34 6.40 -2.67 9.51
C ARG A 34 7.19 -3.80 8.86
N TRP A 35 7.23 -3.81 7.54
CA TRP A 35 7.87 -4.86 6.74
C TRP A 35 9.34 -4.55 6.44
N GLY A 36 9.65 -3.27 6.21
CA GLY A 36 10.98 -2.79 5.89
C GLY A 36 11.31 -1.48 6.60
N ALA A 37 12.30 -0.75 6.07
CA ALA A 37 12.72 0.52 6.63
C ALA A 37 11.59 1.56 6.57
N ASP A 38 10.97 1.73 5.41
CA ASP A 38 9.86 2.64 5.13
C ASP A 38 8.62 1.90 4.58
N GLU A 39 8.61 0.57 4.64
CA GLU A 39 7.54 -0.27 4.10
C GLU A 39 6.62 -0.81 5.20
N PHE A 40 5.32 -0.72 4.93
CA PHE A 40 4.27 -1.21 5.82
C PHE A 40 3.32 -2.14 5.08
N ILE A 41 2.80 -3.13 5.81
CA ILE A 41 1.72 -4.01 5.35
C ILE A 41 0.51 -3.77 6.22
N VAL A 42 -0.64 -3.58 5.58
CA VAL A 42 -1.95 -3.51 6.22
C VAL A 42 -2.75 -4.74 5.83
N GLY A 43 -2.96 -5.64 6.79
CA GLY A 43 -3.80 -6.82 6.60
C GLY A 43 -5.25 -6.52 6.94
N LEU A 44 -6.15 -6.63 5.97
CA LEU A 44 -7.57 -6.34 6.13
C LEU A 44 -8.40 -7.62 6.14
N HIS A 45 -9.18 -7.84 7.21
CA HIS A 45 -10.02 -9.03 7.33
C HIS A 45 -11.45 -8.76 6.83
N ARG A 46 -12.01 -9.65 5.99
CA ARG A 46 -13.41 -9.60 5.51
C ARG A 46 -13.85 -8.23 4.98
N ASN A 47 -13.06 -7.64 4.10
CA ASN A 47 -13.34 -6.32 3.58
C ASN A 47 -13.92 -6.40 2.16
N ARG A 48 -15.20 -6.03 2.00
CA ARG A 48 -15.87 -5.96 0.69
C ARG A 48 -15.65 -4.62 -0.02
N ALA A 49 -14.95 -3.70 0.64
CA ALA A 49 -14.81 -2.29 0.27
C ALA A 49 -13.34 -1.84 0.32
N LEU A 50 -12.41 -2.67 -0.19
CA LEU A 50 -10.97 -2.41 -0.13
C LEU A 50 -10.59 -1.05 -0.70
N LYS A 51 -11.19 -0.66 -1.83
CA LYS A 51 -10.97 0.64 -2.45
C LYS A 51 -11.25 1.80 -1.49
N MET A 52 -12.44 1.82 -0.88
CA MET A 52 -12.82 2.87 0.07
C MET A 52 -11.90 2.91 1.30
N VAL A 53 -11.44 1.74 1.78
CA VAL A 53 -10.51 1.70 2.93
C VAL A 53 -9.14 2.26 2.58
N MET A 54 -8.61 1.92 1.39
CA MET A 54 -7.34 2.46 0.93
C MET A 54 -7.42 3.97 0.66
N GLU A 55 -8.49 4.44 0.01
CA GLU A 55 -8.73 5.86 -0.22
C GLU A 55 -8.84 6.63 1.10
N ARG A 56 -9.53 6.08 2.11
CA ARG A 56 -9.59 6.67 3.45
C ARG A 56 -8.21 6.79 4.10
N ILE A 57 -7.41 5.71 4.05
CA ILE A 57 -6.05 5.71 4.64
C ILE A 57 -5.18 6.77 3.96
N VAL A 58 -5.18 6.82 2.62
CA VAL A 58 -4.41 7.81 1.86
C VAL A 58 -4.88 9.23 2.15
N ALA A 59 -6.19 9.46 2.23
CA ALA A 59 -6.74 10.77 2.61
C ALA A 59 -6.34 11.18 4.03
N ALA A 60 -6.32 10.25 4.99
CA ALA A 60 -5.87 10.53 6.35
C ALA A 60 -4.39 10.91 6.42
N ILE A 61 -3.54 10.24 5.63
CA ILE A 61 -2.12 10.59 5.51
C ILE A 61 -1.94 11.98 4.88
N ALA A 62 -2.70 12.28 3.83
CA ALA A 62 -2.65 13.60 3.18
C ALA A 62 -3.18 14.73 4.09
N ALA A 63 -4.13 14.43 4.98
CA ALA A 63 -4.69 15.41 5.91
C ALA A 63 -3.85 15.61 7.18
N SER A 64 -2.81 14.82 7.40
CA SER A 64 -2.02 14.84 8.64
C SER A 64 -0.52 14.96 8.33
N PRO A 65 -0.01 16.19 8.12
CA PRO A 65 1.43 16.45 8.02
C PRO A 65 2.18 15.93 9.26
N CYS A 66 3.39 15.43 9.05
CA CYS A 66 4.26 14.96 10.13
C CYS A 66 5.08 16.13 10.68
N GLU A 67 4.92 16.48 11.95
CA GLU A 67 5.84 17.40 12.62
C GLU A 67 7.20 16.71 12.84
N ILE A 68 8.25 17.23 12.20
CA ILE A 68 9.61 16.66 12.30
C ILE A 68 10.51 17.42 13.27
N THR A 69 10.20 18.69 13.52
CA THR A 69 10.82 19.57 14.52
C THR A 69 9.80 20.67 14.86
N ALA A 70 9.97 21.36 15.99
CA ALA A 70 9.09 22.46 16.40
C ALA A 70 8.81 23.45 15.25
N GLY A 71 7.54 23.52 14.82
CA GLY A 71 7.09 24.44 13.77
C GLY A 71 7.48 24.05 12.34
N LYS A 72 7.97 22.82 12.11
CA LYS A 72 8.27 22.29 10.77
C LYS A 72 7.55 20.98 10.53
N GLU A 73 6.72 20.98 9.50
CA GLU A 73 5.93 19.83 9.09
C GLU A 73 6.35 19.32 7.71
N LEU A 74 6.22 18.02 7.50
CA LEU A 74 6.38 17.37 6.21
C LEU A 74 5.08 16.70 5.79
N GLN A 75 4.66 17.02 4.56
CA GLN A 75 3.59 16.28 3.91
C GLN A 75 4.14 14.93 3.42
N LEU A 76 3.62 13.83 3.97
CA LEU A 76 3.99 12.49 3.53
C LEU A 76 3.11 12.06 2.34
N THR A 77 3.74 11.38 1.38
CA THR A 77 3.04 10.64 0.33
C THR A 77 3.37 9.16 0.40
N VAL A 78 2.51 8.31 -0.15
CA VAL A 78 2.68 6.85 -0.11
C VAL A 78 2.28 6.22 -1.43
N SER A 79 3.09 5.28 -1.92
CA SER A 79 2.68 4.37 -2.98
C SER A 79 1.98 3.17 -2.34
N VAL A 80 0.84 2.75 -2.87
CA VAL A 80 0.03 1.67 -2.28
C VAL A 80 -0.25 0.59 -3.33
N GLY A 81 0.25 -0.62 -3.09
CA GLY A 81 -0.12 -1.82 -3.81
C GLY A 81 -1.13 -2.64 -3.03
N VAL A 82 -2.23 -3.04 -3.66
CA VAL A 82 -3.35 -3.74 -3.03
C VAL A 82 -3.61 -5.05 -3.74
N ALA A 83 -3.76 -6.15 -3.00
CA ALA A 83 -4.17 -7.43 -3.56
C ALA A 83 -5.18 -8.14 -2.64
N GLU A 84 -6.03 -8.97 -3.25
CA GLU A 84 -6.99 -9.81 -2.55
C GLU A 84 -6.48 -11.24 -2.42
N TYR A 85 -6.76 -11.87 -1.28
CA TYR A 85 -6.41 -13.27 -1.08
C TYR A 85 -7.19 -14.15 -2.06
N ARG A 86 -6.47 -14.90 -2.88
CA ARG A 86 -7.02 -15.89 -3.80
C ARG A 86 -6.75 -17.29 -3.28
N PHE A 87 -7.79 -18.13 -3.31
CA PHE A 87 -7.64 -19.55 -2.97
C PHE A 87 -6.62 -20.20 -3.91
N GLY A 88 -5.68 -20.98 -3.36
CA GLY A 88 -4.61 -21.63 -4.12
C GLY A 88 -3.31 -20.83 -4.25
N ALA A 89 -3.34 -19.49 -4.22
CA ALA A 89 -2.12 -18.67 -4.29
C ALA A 89 -1.35 -18.62 -2.95
N GLY A 90 -2.05 -18.85 -1.84
CA GLY A 90 -1.47 -18.81 -0.51
C GLY A 90 -0.96 -17.42 -0.10
N LYS A 91 -0.24 -17.36 1.04
CA LYS A 91 0.28 -16.08 1.58
C LYS A 91 1.36 -15.48 0.69
N ALA A 92 2.24 -16.31 0.14
CA ALA A 92 3.32 -15.85 -0.72
C ALA A 92 2.79 -15.24 -2.02
N GLY A 93 1.78 -15.86 -2.65
CA GLY A 93 1.13 -15.30 -3.84
C GLY A 93 0.44 -13.97 -3.55
N LEU A 94 -0.27 -13.85 -2.41
CA LEU A 94 -0.89 -12.59 -2.00
C LEU A 94 0.13 -11.44 -1.88
N LEU A 95 1.27 -11.70 -1.24
CA LEU A 95 2.33 -10.69 -1.11
C LEU A 95 2.95 -10.33 -2.46
N ALA A 96 3.19 -11.32 -3.32
CA ALA A 96 3.73 -11.09 -4.65
C ALA A 96 2.78 -10.27 -5.54
N ASP A 97 1.48 -10.51 -5.44
CA ASP A 97 0.46 -9.76 -6.17
C ASP A 97 0.38 -8.31 -5.64
N ALA A 98 0.44 -8.10 -4.33
CA ALA A 98 0.49 -6.77 -3.73
C ALA A 98 1.76 -5.99 -4.13
N ASP A 99 2.91 -6.67 -4.20
CA ASP A 99 4.19 -6.08 -4.61
C ASP A 99 4.19 -5.67 -6.09
N ARG A 100 3.58 -6.49 -6.97
CA ARG A 100 3.39 -6.11 -8.39
C ARG A 100 2.57 -4.83 -8.52
N ALA A 101 1.46 -4.73 -7.79
CA ALA A 101 0.66 -3.50 -7.77
C ALA A 101 1.44 -2.32 -7.16
N MET A 102 2.26 -2.57 -6.12
CA MET A 102 3.12 -1.55 -5.51
C MET A 102 4.16 -1.01 -6.51
N PHE A 103 4.71 -1.87 -7.36
CA PHE A 103 5.65 -1.47 -8.40
C PHE A 103 5.01 -0.47 -9.38
N GLU A 104 3.78 -0.74 -9.82
CA GLU A 104 3.00 0.20 -10.66
C GLU A 104 2.74 1.52 -9.92
N ALA A 105 2.34 1.46 -8.65
CA ALA A 105 2.13 2.66 -7.83
C ALA A 105 3.41 3.51 -7.72
N LYS A 106 4.58 2.87 -7.47
CA LYS A 106 5.88 3.56 -7.43
C LYS A 106 6.23 4.21 -8.77
N ALA A 107 5.90 3.56 -9.90
CA ALA A 107 6.11 4.13 -11.23
C ALA A 107 5.23 5.38 -11.46
N ILE A 108 3.95 5.31 -11.09
CA ILE A 108 3.02 6.46 -11.19
C ILE A 108 3.49 7.61 -10.30
N ALA A 109 3.88 7.33 -9.06
CA ALA A 109 4.38 8.35 -8.14
C ALA A 109 5.65 9.03 -8.69
N LYS A 110 6.52 8.28 -9.36
CA LYS A 110 7.72 8.85 -10.00
C LYS A 110 7.39 9.74 -11.18
N GLU A 111 6.37 9.41 -11.96
CA GLU A 111 5.96 10.18 -13.15
C GLU A 111 5.10 11.40 -12.79
N LYS A 112 4.15 11.24 -11.86
CA LYS A 112 3.06 12.21 -11.59
C LYS A 112 3.05 12.74 -10.16
N GLY A 113 3.85 12.18 -9.25
CA GLY A 113 3.80 12.48 -7.82
C GLY A 113 2.57 11.89 -7.11
N GLY A 114 2.34 12.36 -5.88
CA GLY A 114 1.17 12.01 -5.08
C GLY A 114 1.24 10.64 -4.40
N SER A 115 0.06 10.14 -4.02
CA SER A 115 -0.11 8.87 -3.30
C SER A 115 -0.96 7.88 -4.10
N PRO A 116 -0.42 7.28 -5.18
CA PRO A 116 -1.20 6.39 -6.03
C PRO A 116 -1.55 5.07 -5.33
N ILE A 117 -2.75 4.58 -5.64
CA ILE A 117 -3.26 3.29 -5.20
C ILE A 117 -3.44 2.41 -6.44
N CYS A 118 -2.70 1.32 -6.52
CA CYS A 118 -2.85 0.32 -7.57
C CYS A 118 -3.41 -0.97 -6.98
N PHE A 119 -4.39 -1.54 -7.68
CA PHE A 119 -4.96 -2.84 -7.34
C PHE A 119 -4.37 -3.87 -8.29
N PHE A 120 -3.93 -4.99 -7.74
CA PHE A 120 -3.56 -6.13 -8.55
C PHE A 120 -4.81 -6.64 -9.27
N HIS A 121 -4.71 -6.72 -10.59
CA HIS A 121 -5.70 -7.38 -11.43
C HIS A 121 -5.04 -8.59 -12.05
N GLU A 122 -5.69 -9.75 -11.94
CA GLU A 122 -5.22 -10.93 -12.65
C GLU A 122 -5.35 -10.68 -14.15
N VAL A 123 -4.22 -10.72 -14.85
CA VAL A 123 -4.24 -10.79 -16.30
C VAL A 123 -4.82 -12.17 -16.63
N ALA A 124 -6.02 -12.20 -17.22
CA ALA A 124 -6.62 -13.44 -17.66
C ALA A 124 -5.63 -14.14 -18.61
N THR A 125 -4.98 -15.19 -18.13
CA THR A 125 -4.20 -16.06 -18.99
C THR A 125 -5.23 -16.82 -19.82
N GLY A 126 -5.48 -16.32 -21.03
CA GLY A 126 -6.28 -17.02 -22.02
C GLY A 126 -5.66 -18.39 -22.24
N THR A 127 -6.22 -19.42 -21.62
CA THR A 127 -6.01 -20.80 -22.07
C THR A 127 -6.74 -20.88 -23.40
N PRO A 128 -6.07 -21.16 -24.54
CA PRO A 128 -6.81 -21.41 -25.77
C PRO A 128 -7.68 -22.63 -25.50
N ALA A 129 -9.00 -22.45 -25.56
CA ALA A 129 -9.91 -23.58 -25.59
C ALA A 129 -9.48 -24.44 -26.78
N LYS A 130 -8.94 -25.63 -26.50
CA LYS A 130 -8.83 -26.68 -27.51
C LYS A 130 -10.24 -26.88 -28.04
N GLN A 131 -10.50 -26.40 -29.25
CA GLN A 131 -11.66 -26.80 -30.01
C GLN A 131 -11.58 -28.33 -30.10
N ALA A 132 -12.50 -28.99 -29.41
CA ALA A 132 -12.75 -30.39 -29.59
C ALA A 132 -13.29 -30.56 -31.01
N GLU A 133 -12.49 -31.18 -31.87
CA GLU A 133 -13.00 -31.90 -33.03
C GLU A 133 -14.11 -32.83 -32.55
N ALA A 134 -15.31 -32.66 -33.11
CA ALA A 134 -16.36 -33.67 -33.05
C ALA A 134 -17.24 -33.55 -34.30
N ALA A 135 -17.05 -34.57 -35.16
CA ALA A 135 -17.91 -35.12 -36.21
C ALA A 135 -18.25 -34.25 -37.42
#